data_AF-A0A3D0Q155-F1
#
_entry.id   AF-A0A3D0Q155-F1
#
_cell.length_a   1.000
_cell.length_b   1.000
_cell.length_c   1.000
_cell.angle_alpha   90.00
_cell.angle_beta   90.00
_cell.angle_gamma   90.00
#
_symmetry.space_group_name_H-M   'P 1'
#
loop_
_entity.id
_entity.type
_entity.pdbx_description
1 polymer ?
#
loop_
_entity_poly.entity_id
_entity_poly.type
_entity_poly.pdbx_seq_one_letter_code
_entity_poly.pdbx_strand_id
1 'polypeptide(L)' 'MSDYPRDLIGYGANPPHPQWPGNARLAVQFVLNYEEGGE' A
#
# COMPACT_ATOMS: atom_id res chain seq x y z
N MET A 1 17.22 20.76 -8.68
CA MET A 1 16.27 19.66 -8.41
C MET A 1 15.47 20.10 -7.21
N SER A 2 14.13 20.04 -7.28
CA SER A 2 13.26 20.52 -6.20
C SER A 2 13.59 19.80 -4.88
N ASP A 3 13.94 20.54 -3.83
CA ASP A 3 14.24 20.04 -2.47
C ASP A 3 12.99 19.49 -1.74
N TYR A 4 12.00 18.98 -2.47
CA TYR A 4 10.77 18.46 -1.88
C TYR A 4 10.87 16.94 -1.71
N PRO A 5 10.96 16.41 -0.48
CA PRO A 5 11.33 15.02 -0.24
C PRO A 5 10.18 14.03 -0.47
N ARG A 6 9.01 14.50 -0.92
CA ARG A 6 7.81 13.68 -1.06
C ARG A 6 7.49 13.45 -2.52
N ASP A 7 7.15 12.21 -2.84
CA ASP A 7 6.48 11.90 -4.08
C ASP A 7 5.03 12.41 -4.01
N LEU A 8 4.71 13.40 -4.84
CA LEU A 8 3.38 14.00 -4.93
C LEU A 8 2.46 13.31 -5.94
N ILE A 9 2.99 12.45 -6.81
CA ILE A 9 2.28 11.92 -7.97
C ILE A 9 2.03 10.42 -7.82
N GLY A 10 3.02 9.67 -7.31
CA GLY A 10 2.94 8.21 -7.26
C GLY A 10 2.69 7.60 -8.64
N TYR A 11 1.75 6.65 -8.72
CA TYR A 11 1.41 5.99 -9.99
C TYR A 11 0.57 6.85 -10.95
N GLY A 12 0.08 8.03 -10.52
CA GLY A 12 -0.78 8.87 -11.33
C GLY A 12 -2.01 8.13 -11.87
N ALA A 13 -2.39 8.42 -13.12
CA ALA A 13 -3.57 7.83 -13.75
C ALA A 13 -3.41 6.37 -14.21
N ASN A 14 -2.18 5.83 -14.19
CA ASN A 14 -1.85 4.53 -14.79
C ASN A 14 -1.18 3.60 -13.76
N PRO A 15 -1.90 3.13 -12.73
CA PRO A 15 -1.37 2.15 -11.79
C PRO A 15 -1.10 0.80 -12.48
N PRO A 16 -0.06 0.06 -12.07
CA PRO A 16 0.21 -1.27 -12.60
C PRO A 16 -0.89 -2.24 -12.18
N HIS A 17 -1.21 -3.19 -13.06
CA HIS A 17 -2.10 -4.29 -12.71
C HIS A 17 -1.36 -5.25 -11.75
N PRO A 18 -1.90 -5.57 -10.56
CA PRO A 18 -1.14 -6.26 -9.51
C PRO A 18 -0.95 -7.77 -9.73
N GLN A 19 -1.70 -8.37 -10.67
CA GLN A 19 -1.60 -9.80 -11.04
C GLN A 19 -1.67 -10.75 -9.83
N TRP A 20 -2.67 -10.58 -8.97
CA TRP A 20 -2.83 -11.44 -7.79
C TRP A 20 -2.96 -12.92 -8.17
N PRO A 21 -2.45 -13.84 -7.32
CA PRO A 21 -2.57 -15.28 -7.56
C PRO A 21 -4.00 -15.70 -7.86
N GLY A 22 -4.17 -16.64 -8.81
CA GLY A 22 -5.49 -17.14 -9.21
C GLY A 22 -6.37 -16.11 -9.91
N ASN A 23 -5.81 -15.02 -10.45
CA ASN A 23 -6.54 -13.90 -11.05
C ASN A 23 -7.53 -13.25 -10.06
N ALA A 24 -7.18 -13.22 -8.77
CA ALA A 24 -8.02 -12.60 -7.75
C ALA A 24 -8.22 -11.10 -8.05
N ARG A 25 -9.46 -10.63 -7.86
CA ARG A 25 -9.84 -9.23 -8.11
C ARG A 25 -9.49 -8.28 -6.96
N LEU A 26 -9.25 -8.85 -5.77
CA LEU A 26 -8.96 -8.12 -4.54
C LEU A 26 -8.03 -8.97 -3.67
N ALA A 27 -7.06 -8.32 -3.03
CA ALA A 27 -6.29 -8.90 -1.92
C ALA A 27 -6.86 -8.37 -0.60
N VAL A 28 -7.22 -9.27 0.32
CA VAL A 28 -7.67 -8.92 1.67
C VAL A 28 -6.55 -9.26 2.64
N GLN A 29 -6.17 -8.30 3.48
CA GLN A 29 -5.07 -8.46 4.44
C GLN A 29 -5.57 -8.15 5.85
N PHE A 30 -5.68 -9.20 6.67
CA PHE A 30 -6.00 -9.05 8.08
C PHE A 30 -4.73 -8.64 8.83
N VAL A 31 -4.81 -7.51 9.54
CA VAL A 31 -3.79 -7.05 10.48
C VAL A 31 -4.34 -7.21 11.88
N LEU A 32 -3.60 -7.91 12.74
CA LEU A 32 -3.84 -7.89 14.18
C LEU A 32 -2.64 -7.23 14.84
N ASN A 33 -2.85 -6.00 15.29
CA ASN A 33 -1.89 -5.36 16.18
C ASN A 33 -2.23 -5.79 17.61
N TYR A 34 -1.23 -6.27 18.33
CA TYR A 34 -1.33 -6.50 19.76
C TYR A 34 -0.33 -5.56 20.42
N GLU A 35 -0.85 -4.42 20.90
CA GLU A 35 -0.08 -3.33 21.50
C GLU A 35 -0.45 -3.14 22.98
N GLU A 36 -1.25 -4.05 23.54
CA GLU A 36 -1.66 -4.00 24.94
C GLU A 36 -0.48 -4.31 25.86
N GLY A 37 -0.24 -3.39 26.79
CA GLY A 37 0.90 -3.41 27.72
C GLY A 37 1.63 -2.06 27.79
N GLY A 38 0.88 -0.99 28.08
CA GLY A 38 1.41 0.25 28.64
C GLY A 38 1.05 0.28 30.11
N GLU A 39 1.81 -0.47 30.92
CA GLU A 39 1.59 -0.86 32.33
C GLU A 39 0.89 -2.20 32.57
#